data_AF-A0A820AWC9-F1
#
_entry.id   AF-A0A820AWC9-F1
#
_cell.length_a   1.000
_cell.length_b   1.000
_cell.length_c   1.000
_cell.angle_alpha   90.00
_cell.angle_beta   90.00
_cell.angle_gamma   90.00
#
_symmetry.space_group_name_H-M   'P 1'
#
loop_
_entity.id
_entity.type
_entity.pdbx_description
1 polymer ?
#
loop_
_entity_poly.entity_id
_entity_poly.type
_entity_poly.pdbx_seq_one_letter_code
_entity_poly.pdbx_strand_id
1 'polypeptide(L)'
;MGCCYNKSNVAIISDTNPAVITTAEYELIEKVISTIPSSQRDLIRRIPSHYFVTAYSFYRKAQALLKHERFEEAELACNNAVDMLLQYLHPTHYIFQKILESYTYSCLHREQFSKALYSTLTCILIHSAISPADRALLSARENFQIIEYYFRMGLIYKKMNDIKNALKYMIQARQIISSWPQIEDIINFTRMIDDNIRDLREPKLVVQPVYPRPGESDIDFSRRFTLEIAQFNAQRGILQFDVSEFTRLPLKATEYLVTPAILNKVYNCLYNELSKNGLMARIARLAIESQFIAAQIKNSILELKQNSILTPMLIEAVLTIIIDRQDKYCQKLKDELGFEIFYTDCSKFHQNGVRVFKIRHVKSSDH
;
A
#
# COMPACT_ATOMS: atom_id res chain seq x y z
N MET A 1 -46.00 -29.86 -14.66
CA MET A 1 -46.82 -28.67 -14.98
C MET A 1 -45.92 -27.46 -14.68
N GLY A 2 -45.29 -26.76 -15.63
CA GLY A 2 -45.78 -26.34 -16.93
C GLY A 2 -46.11 -24.85 -16.86
N CYS A 3 -45.11 -23.98 -16.61
CA CYS A 3 -45.27 -22.53 -16.67
C CYS A 3 -44.37 -21.96 -17.77
N CYS A 4 -45.04 -21.47 -18.79
CA CYS A 4 -44.53 -20.93 -20.04
C CYS A 4 -43.71 -19.66 -19.81
N TYR A 5 -42.43 -19.67 -20.17
CA TYR A 5 -41.72 -18.44 -20.49
C TYR A 5 -42.06 -18.07 -21.93
N ASN A 6 -42.80 -16.96 -22.06
CA ASN A 6 -43.15 -16.35 -23.32
C ASN A 6 -41.88 -16.08 -24.15
N LYS A 7 -41.77 -16.78 -25.28
CA LYS A 7 -40.96 -16.34 -26.44
C LYS A 7 -41.53 -15.00 -26.89
N SER A 8 -40.99 -13.91 -26.35
CA SER A 8 -41.20 -12.57 -26.89
C SER A 8 -40.19 -12.38 -28.01
N ASN A 9 -40.74 -12.37 -29.22
CA ASN A 9 -40.16 -12.01 -30.50
C ASN A 9 -38.79 -11.33 -30.41
N VAL A 10 -37.76 -12.07 -30.83
CA VAL A 10 -36.59 -11.46 -31.49
C VAL A 10 -37.15 -10.72 -32.69
N ALA A 11 -37.38 -9.42 -32.54
CA ALA A 11 -37.46 -8.54 -33.67
C ALA A 11 -36.08 -8.61 -34.33
N ILE A 12 -35.98 -9.42 -35.38
CA ILE A 12 -34.93 -9.27 -36.38
C ILE A 12 -35.13 -7.86 -36.90
N ILE A 13 -34.30 -6.92 -36.46
CA ILE A 13 -34.21 -5.59 -37.04
C ILE A 13 -33.59 -5.80 -38.42
N SER A 14 -34.42 -6.21 -39.38
CA SER A 14 -34.14 -6.16 -40.80
C SER A 14 -34.57 -4.78 -41.29
N ASP A 15 -33.76 -3.77 -41.02
CA ASP A 15 -33.74 -2.53 -41.81
C ASP A 15 -32.65 -1.60 -41.27
N THR A 16 -31.46 -1.73 -41.84
CA THR A 16 -30.63 -0.60 -42.27
C THR A 16 -29.62 -1.17 -43.26
N ASN A 17 -29.53 -0.59 -44.46
CA ASN A 17 -28.46 -0.79 -45.43
C ASN A 17 -27.17 -1.31 -44.75
N PRO A 18 -26.59 -2.46 -45.16
CA PRO A 18 -25.25 -2.81 -44.70
C PRO A 18 -24.36 -1.69 -45.22
N ALA A 19 -23.98 -0.76 -44.34
CA ALA A 19 -23.00 0.25 -44.65
C ALA A 19 -21.82 -0.50 -45.28
N VAL A 20 -21.57 -0.25 -46.56
CA VAL A 20 -20.51 -0.93 -47.31
C VAL A 20 -19.23 -0.60 -46.56
N ILE A 21 -18.72 -1.58 -45.83
CA ILE A 21 -17.51 -1.45 -45.03
C ILE A 21 -16.40 -1.13 -46.03
N THR A 22 -15.69 -0.04 -45.80
CA THR A 22 -14.54 0.28 -46.64
C THR A 22 -13.49 -0.81 -46.49
N THR A 23 -12.70 -1.06 -47.54
CA THR A 23 -11.60 -2.05 -47.48
C THR A 23 -10.67 -1.80 -46.29
N ALA A 24 -10.40 -0.52 -45.98
CA ALA A 24 -9.58 -0.12 -44.84
C ALA A 24 -10.21 -0.47 -43.47
N GLU A 25 -11.53 -0.33 -43.32
CA GLU A 25 -12.23 -0.71 -42.08
C GLU A 25 -12.22 -2.23 -41.88
N TYR A 26 -12.39 -3.00 -42.96
CA TYR A 26 -12.30 -4.46 -42.90
C TYR A 26 -10.90 -4.93 -42.49
N GLU A 27 -9.85 -4.37 -43.11
CA GLU A 27 -8.45 -4.65 -42.77
C GLU A 27 -8.14 -4.31 -41.30
N LEU A 28 -8.67 -3.19 -40.79
CA LEU A 28 -8.53 -2.81 -39.38
C LEU A 28 -9.19 -3.85 -38.47
N ILE A 29 -10.42 -4.27 -38.76
CA ILE A 29 -11.16 -5.27 -37.97
C ILE A 29 -10.38 -6.58 -37.92
N GLU A 30 -9.96 -7.12 -39.06
CA GLU A 30 -9.24 -8.40 -39.11
C GLU A 30 -7.87 -8.30 -38.43
N LYS A 31 -7.18 -7.15 -38.55
CA LYS A 31 -5.95 -6.90 -37.80
C LYS A 31 -6.19 -6.94 -36.28
N VAL A 32 -7.27 -6.33 -35.79
CA VAL A 32 -7.60 -6.38 -34.34
C VAL A 32 -7.97 -7.79 -33.91
N ILE A 33 -8.82 -8.48 -34.68
CA ILE A 33 -9.26 -9.86 -34.42
C ILE A 33 -8.06 -10.81 -34.35
N SER A 34 -7.03 -10.61 -35.18
CA SER A 34 -5.81 -11.42 -35.14
C SER A 34 -5.09 -11.39 -33.79
N THR A 35 -5.25 -10.29 -33.03
CA THR A 35 -4.63 -10.10 -31.70
C THR A 35 -5.46 -10.63 -30.54
N ILE A 36 -6.58 -11.31 -30.82
CA ILE A 36 -7.56 -11.74 -29.82
C ILE A 36 -7.54 -13.27 -29.73
N PRO A 37 -7.71 -13.86 -28.53
CA PRO A 37 -7.84 -15.31 -28.34
C PRO A 37 -8.84 -15.92 -29.29
N SER A 38 -8.49 -17.08 -29.86
CA SER A 38 -9.25 -17.71 -30.94
C SER A 38 -10.71 -17.96 -30.57
N SER A 39 -10.93 -18.38 -29.32
CA SER A 39 -12.24 -18.61 -28.70
C SER A 39 -13.17 -17.40 -28.64
N GLN A 40 -12.66 -16.18 -28.82
CA GLN A 40 -13.41 -14.93 -28.68
C GLN A 40 -13.56 -14.15 -30.00
N ARG A 41 -12.87 -14.55 -31.07
CA ARG A 41 -12.84 -13.81 -32.35
C ARG A 41 -14.21 -13.67 -33.00
N ASP A 42 -15.00 -14.74 -32.98
CA ASP A 42 -16.31 -14.76 -33.66
C ASP A 42 -17.33 -13.83 -32.99
N LEU A 43 -17.17 -13.52 -31.71
CA LEU A 43 -18.03 -12.55 -31.02
C LEU A 43 -17.85 -11.14 -31.58
N ILE A 44 -16.63 -10.76 -31.96
CA ILE A 44 -16.38 -9.47 -32.61
C ILE A 44 -16.98 -9.41 -34.00
N ARG A 45 -16.90 -10.50 -34.77
CA ARG A 45 -17.48 -10.56 -36.13
C ARG A 45 -19.00 -10.42 -36.15
N ARG A 46 -19.67 -10.65 -35.01
CA ARG A 46 -21.12 -10.45 -34.86
C ARG A 46 -21.50 -9.01 -34.54
N ILE A 47 -20.54 -8.14 -34.21
CA ILE A 47 -20.80 -6.73 -33.95
C ILE A 47 -20.96 -6.00 -35.29
N PRO A 48 -21.97 -5.12 -35.44
CA PRO A 48 -22.07 -4.31 -36.65
C PRO A 48 -20.78 -3.49 -36.85
N SER A 49 -20.18 -3.57 -38.04
CA SER A 49 -18.81 -3.10 -38.27
C SER A 49 -18.62 -1.61 -37.97
N HIS A 50 -19.59 -0.76 -38.30
CA HIS A 50 -19.53 0.66 -37.98
C HIS A 50 -19.49 0.94 -36.47
N TYR A 51 -20.21 0.16 -35.65
CA TYR A 51 -20.13 0.26 -34.18
C TYR A 51 -18.74 -0.14 -33.68
N PHE A 52 -18.21 -1.26 -34.17
CA PHE A 52 -16.88 -1.72 -33.76
C PHE A 52 -15.78 -0.72 -34.16
N VAL A 53 -15.80 -0.23 -35.41
CA VAL A 53 -14.83 0.76 -35.91
C VAL A 53 -14.92 2.04 -35.08
N THR A 54 -16.13 2.52 -34.78
CA THR A 54 -16.33 3.72 -33.96
C THR A 54 -15.78 3.53 -32.55
N ALA A 55 -16.13 2.42 -31.88
CA ALA A 55 -15.61 2.11 -30.55
C ALA A 55 -14.07 2.00 -30.54
N TYR A 56 -13.50 1.33 -31.54
CA TYR A 56 -12.06 1.19 -31.66
C TYR A 56 -11.37 2.53 -31.98
N SER A 57 -12.03 3.43 -32.73
CA SER A 57 -11.54 4.79 -32.98
C SER A 57 -11.44 5.62 -31.69
N PHE A 58 -12.41 5.47 -30.78
CA PHE A 58 -12.35 6.09 -29.45
C PHE A 58 -11.16 5.57 -28.66
N TYR A 59 -10.92 4.25 -28.66
CA TYR A 59 -9.73 3.69 -28.03
C TYR A 59 -8.43 4.24 -28.63
N ARG A 60 -8.33 4.34 -29.96
CA ARG A 60 -7.15 4.92 -30.64
C ARG A 60 -6.97 6.41 -30.30
N LYS A 61 -8.06 7.16 -30.20
CA LYS A 61 -8.07 8.55 -29.72
C LYS A 61 -7.55 8.63 -28.28
N ALA A 62 -8.00 7.75 -27.38
CA ALA A 62 -7.49 7.68 -26.02
C ALA A 62 -5.97 7.47 -25.99
N GLN A 63 -5.44 6.53 -26.78
CA GLN A 63 -4.00 6.31 -26.89
C GLN A 63 -3.24 7.56 -27.37
N ALA A 64 -3.79 8.30 -28.34
CA ALA A 64 -3.18 9.53 -28.82
C ALA A 64 -3.21 10.63 -27.73
N LEU A 65 -4.33 10.78 -27.03
CA LEU A 65 -4.49 11.74 -25.94
C LEU A 65 -3.52 11.47 -24.78
N LEU A 66 -3.29 10.19 -24.46
CA LEU A 66 -2.30 9.79 -23.45
C LEU A 66 -0.88 10.23 -23.79
N LYS A 67 -0.48 10.18 -25.07
CA LYS A 67 0.83 10.68 -25.52
C LYS A 67 1.00 12.19 -25.36
N HIS A 68 -0.11 12.91 -25.30
CA HIS A 68 -0.15 14.35 -25.08
C HIS A 68 -0.55 14.72 -23.64
N GLU A 69 -0.52 13.76 -22.72
CA GLU A 69 -0.83 13.95 -21.30
C GLU A 69 -2.25 14.51 -21.03
N ARG A 70 -3.18 14.34 -21.98
CA ARG A 70 -4.58 14.76 -21.86
C ARG A 70 -5.41 13.67 -21.18
N PHE A 71 -5.14 13.42 -19.90
CA PHE A 71 -5.65 12.26 -19.16
C PHE A 71 -7.18 12.23 -19.00
N GLU A 72 -7.82 13.37 -18.79
CA GLU A 72 -9.28 13.45 -18.64
C GLU A 72 -10.02 13.07 -19.92
N GLU A 73 -9.56 13.57 -21.06
CA GLU A 73 -10.14 13.25 -22.35
C GLU A 73 -9.84 11.82 -22.78
N ALA A 74 -8.67 11.30 -22.39
CA ALA A 74 -8.32 9.90 -22.59
C ALA A 74 -9.26 8.99 -21.79
N GLU A 75 -9.56 9.32 -20.53
CA GLU A 75 -10.55 8.61 -19.70
C GLU A 75 -11.93 8.60 -20.38
N LEU A 76 -12.40 9.77 -20.84
CA LEU A 76 -13.70 9.88 -21.52
C LEU A 76 -13.74 9.05 -22.82
N ALA A 77 -12.68 9.09 -23.61
CA ALA A 77 -12.59 8.30 -24.84
C ALA A 77 -12.57 6.79 -24.53
N CYS A 78 -11.90 6.34 -23.46
CA CYS A 78 -11.96 4.97 -22.99
C CYS A 78 -13.39 4.57 -22.58
N ASN A 79 -14.10 5.40 -21.81
CA ASN A 79 -15.49 5.11 -21.40
C ASN A 79 -16.41 4.96 -22.62
N ASN A 80 -16.32 5.88 -23.58
CA ASN A 80 -17.11 5.79 -24.81
C ASN A 80 -16.83 4.49 -25.59
N ALA A 81 -15.57 4.06 -25.66
CA ALA A 81 -15.21 2.80 -26.29
C ALA A 81 -15.81 1.58 -25.54
N VAL A 82 -15.73 1.60 -24.20
CA VAL A 82 -16.27 0.54 -23.34
C VAL A 82 -17.79 0.46 -23.46
N ASP A 83 -18.50 1.58 -23.32
CA ASP A 83 -19.96 1.64 -23.34
C ASP A 83 -20.55 1.13 -24.66
N MET A 84 -19.90 1.43 -25.79
CA MET A 84 -20.33 0.91 -27.09
C MET A 84 -20.12 -0.60 -27.21
N LEU A 85 -19.00 -1.13 -26.73
CA LEU A 85 -18.70 -2.56 -26.85
C LEU A 85 -19.48 -3.41 -25.84
N LEU A 86 -19.81 -2.88 -24.66
CA LEU A 86 -20.59 -3.59 -23.63
C LEU A 86 -22.01 -3.92 -24.06
N GLN A 87 -22.55 -3.24 -25.08
CA GLN A 87 -23.84 -3.58 -25.68
C GLN A 87 -23.82 -4.95 -26.38
N TYR A 88 -22.64 -5.41 -26.80
CA TYR A 88 -22.48 -6.63 -27.60
C TYR A 88 -21.59 -7.68 -26.95
N LEU A 89 -20.70 -7.28 -26.04
CA LEU A 89 -19.68 -8.14 -25.46
C LEU A 89 -19.77 -8.17 -23.93
N HIS A 90 -19.54 -9.34 -23.35
CA HIS A 90 -19.42 -9.49 -21.90
C HIS A 90 -18.19 -8.71 -21.38
N PRO A 91 -18.23 -8.07 -20.19
CA PRO A 91 -17.13 -7.27 -19.65
C PRO A 91 -15.77 -7.97 -19.53
N THR A 92 -15.77 -9.32 -19.53
CA THR A 92 -14.55 -10.14 -19.47
C THR A 92 -13.95 -10.46 -20.85
N HIS A 93 -14.48 -9.88 -21.93
CA HIS A 93 -13.96 -10.07 -23.27
C HIS A 93 -12.56 -9.43 -23.42
N TYR A 94 -11.64 -10.12 -24.11
CA TYR A 94 -10.22 -9.74 -24.20
C TYR A 94 -9.99 -8.36 -24.80
N ILE A 95 -10.87 -7.90 -25.69
CA ILE A 95 -10.80 -6.55 -26.29
C ILE A 95 -10.76 -5.44 -25.23
N PHE A 96 -11.43 -5.64 -24.08
CA PHE A 96 -11.50 -4.65 -23.02
C PHE A 96 -10.15 -4.47 -22.31
N GLN A 97 -9.27 -5.47 -22.33
CA GLN A 97 -7.98 -5.42 -21.62
C GLN A 97 -7.16 -4.19 -22.03
N LYS A 98 -6.98 -3.97 -23.34
CA LYS A 98 -6.19 -2.84 -23.86
C LYS A 98 -6.84 -1.48 -23.59
N ILE A 99 -8.16 -1.43 -23.64
CA ILE A 99 -8.93 -0.20 -23.35
C ILE A 99 -8.80 0.14 -21.86
N LEU A 100 -8.96 -0.87 -20.99
CA LEU A 100 -8.85 -0.74 -19.55
C LEU A 100 -7.42 -0.42 -19.10
N GLU A 101 -6.39 -0.86 -19.81
CA GLU A 101 -5.00 -0.42 -19.55
C GLU A 101 -4.82 1.08 -19.73
N SER A 102 -5.35 1.63 -20.84
CA SER A 102 -5.30 3.06 -21.14
C SER A 102 -6.15 3.86 -20.15
N TYR A 103 -7.32 3.33 -19.78
CA TYR A 103 -8.18 3.90 -18.74
C TYR A 103 -7.47 3.93 -17.39
N THR A 104 -6.85 2.82 -16.97
CA THR A 104 -6.11 2.71 -15.71
C THR A 104 -5.01 3.75 -15.64
N TYR A 105 -4.24 3.92 -16.72
CA TYR A 105 -3.16 4.91 -16.79
C TYR A 105 -3.70 6.34 -16.63
N SER A 106 -4.83 6.65 -17.27
CA SER A 106 -5.51 7.95 -17.12
C SER A 106 -5.95 8.19 -15.67
N CYS A 107 -6.58 7.20 -15.03
CA CYS A 107 -7.03 7.32 -13.63
C CYS A 107 -5.87 7.46 -12.65
N LEU A 108 -4.74 6.78 -12.88
CA LEU A 108 -3.55 6.88 -12.03
C LEU A 108 -2.97 8.29 -12.01
N HIS A 109 -2.84 8.93 -13.17
CA HIS A 109 -2.34 10.31 -13.28
C HIS A 109 -3.29 11.35 -12.70
N ARG A 110 -4.59 11.03 -12.67
CA ARG A 110 -5.61 11.86 -12.02
C ARG A 110 -5.82 11.53 -10.54
N GLU A 111 -4.99 10.67 -9.97
CA GLU A 111 -5.10 10.18 -8.58
C GLU A 111 -6.46 9.54 -8.23
N GLN A 112 -7.18 9.05 -9.24
CA GLN A 112 -8.46 8.35 -9.08
C GLN A 112 -8.22 6.86 -8.77
N PHE A 113 -7.60 6.61 -7.60
CA PHE A 113 -7.05 5.29 -7.25
C PHE A 113 -8.10 4.18 -7.22
N SER A 114 -9.33 4.44 -6.74
CA SER A 114 -10.40 3.44 -6.70
C SER A 114 -10.81 2.96 -8.10
N LYS A 115 -10.88 3.88 -9.08
CA LYS A 115 -11.19 3.53 -10.47
C LYS A 115 -10.04 2.75 -11.12
N ALA A 116 -8.80 3.20 -10.91
CA ALA A 116 -7.61 2.50 -11.38
C ALA A 116 -7.50 1.08 -10.80
N LEU A 117 -7.90 0.90 -9.55
CA LEU A 117 -7.94 -0.40 -8.88
C LEU A 117 -8.98 -1.32 -9.53
N TYR A 118 -10.19 -0.82 -9.71
CA TYR A 118 -11.28 -1.57 -10.34
C TYR A 118 -10.90 -2.01 -11.75
N SER A 119 -10.38 -1.10 -12.59
CA SER A 119 -9.96 -1.42 -13.95
C SER A 119 -8.81 -2.43 -13.99
N THR A 120 -7.83 -2.31 -13.09
CA THR A 120 -6.71 -3.27 -13.00
C THR A 120 -7.20 -4.65 -12.57
N LEU A 121 -8.13 -4.73 -11.62
CA LEU A 121 -8.77 -5.99 -11.21
C LEU A 121 -9.54 -6.62 -12.37
N THR A 122 -10.28 -5.83 -13.15
CA THR A 122 -10.98 -6.31 -14.34
C THR A 122 -10.01 -6.87 -15.39
N CYS A 123 -8.84 -6.26 -15.59
CA CYS A 123 -7.80 -6.85 -16.46
C CYS A 123 -7.31 -8.22 -15.96
N ILE A 124 -7.14 -8.39 -14.64
CA ILE A 124 -6.78 -9.70 -14.05
C ILE A 124 -7.89 -10.73 -14.32
N LEU A 125 -9.16 -10.34 -14.14
CA LEU A 125 -10.31 -11.21 -14.40
C LEU A 125 -10.38 -11.62 -15.88
N ILE A 126 -10.21 -10.68 -16.81
CA ILE A 126 -10.13 -10.95 -18.25
C ILE A 126 -9.05 -11.99 -18.53
N HIS A 127 -7.83 -11.79 -17.99
CA HIS A 127 -6.71 -12.70 -18.22
C HIS A 127 -6.96 -14.09 -17.63
N SER A 128 -7.60 -14.17 -16.46
CA SER A 128 -7.95 -15.44 -15.80
C SER A 128 -9.01 -16.24 -16.56
N ALA A 129 -9.88 -15.56 -17.32
CA ALA A 129 -10.93 -16.18 -18.13
C ALA A 129 -10.42 -16.76 -19.47
N ILE A 130 -9.16 -16.50 -19.84
CA ILE A 130 -8.55 -17.07 -21.04
C ILE A 130 -8.29 -18.56 -20.83
N SER A 131 -8.77 -19.37 -21.78
CA SER A 131 -8.63 -20.83 -21.75
C SER A 131 -7.14 -21.24 -21.68
N PRO A 132 -6.79 -22.38 -21.03
CA PRO A 132 -5.41 -22.85 -21.00
C PRO A 132 -4.79 -23.05 -22.40
N ALA A 133 -5.59 -23.48 -23.38
CA ALA A 133 -5.17 -23.66 -24.77
C ALA A 133 -4.83 -22.32 -25.44
N ASP A 134 -5.67 -21.29 -25.27
CA ASP A 134 -5.37 -19.95 -25.78
C ASP A 134 -4.20 -19.31 -25.02
N ARG A 135 -4.05 -19.58 -23.71
CA ARG A 135 -2.95 -19.06 -22.89
C ARG A 135 -1.58 -19.59 -23.30
N ALA A 136 -1.51 -20.84 -23.77
CA ALA A 136 -0.30 -21.42 -24.34
C ALA A 136 0.09 -20.79 -25.68
N LEU A 137 -0.87 -20.19 -26.38
CA LEU A 137 -0.67 -19.47 -27.64
C LEU A 137 -0.41 -17.97 -27.45
N LEU A 138 -0.68 -17.44 -26.25
CA LEU A 138 -0.30 -16.08 -25.89
C LEU A 138 1.23 -15.97 -25.84
N SER A 139 1.73 -14.84 -26.30
CA SER A 139 3.16 -14.55 -26.25
C SER A 139 3.67 -14.54 -24.81
N ALA A 140 4.97 -14.80 -24.61
CA ALA A 140 5.61 -14.60 -23.31
C ALA A 140 5.38 -13.17 -22.76
N ARG A 141 5.20 -12.18 -23.65
CA ARG A 141 4.84 -10.81 -23.27
C ARG A 141 3.44 -10.69 -22.67
N GLU A 142 2.45 -11.40 -23.20
CA GLU A 142 1.07 -11.37 -22.68
C GLU A 142 0.95 -12.15 -21.38
N ASN A 143 1.70 -13.24 -21.22
CA ASN A 143 1.80 -13.93 -19.95
C ASN A 143 2.52 -13.08 -18.87
N PHE A 144 3.35 -12.09 -19.26
CA PHE A 144 4.00 -11.17 -18.32
C PHE A 144 3.03 -10.09 -17.78
N GLN A 145 1.98 -9.76 -18.54
CA GLN A 145 1.03 -8.71 -18.17
C GLN A 145 0.32 -8.97 -16.83
N ILE A 146 0.04 -10.23 -16.49
CA ILE A 146 -0.57 -10.55 -15.20
C ILE A 146 0.33 -10.15 -14.03
N ILE A 147 1.65 -10.27 -14.19
CA ILE A 147 2.64 -9.84 -13.19
C ILE A 147 2.60 -8.31 -13.05
N GLU A 148 2.54 -7.60 -14.18
CA GLU A 148 2.40 -6.14 -14.18
C GLU A 148 1.11 -5.69 -13.49
N TYR A 149 -0.01 -6.40 -13.67
CA TYR A 149 -1.27 -6.05 -13.01
C TYR A 149 -1.19 -6.24 -11.49
N TYR A 150 -0.63 -7.34 -11.02
CA TYR A 150 -0.42 -7.54 -9.58
C TYR A 150 0.54 -6.51 -8.98
N PHE A 151 1.62 -6.18 -9.70
CA PHE A 151 2.54 -5.14 -9.27
C PHE A 151 1.85 -3.75 -9.23
N ARG A 152 1.05 -3.43 -10.25
CA ARG A 152 0.27 -2.18 -10.33
C ARG A 152 -0.75 -2.07 -9.20
N MET A 153 -1.46 -3.14 -8.87
CA MET A 153 -2.33 -3.21 -7.68
C MET A 153 -1.54 -2.86 -6.41
N GLY A 154 -0.34 -3.45 -6.25
CA GLY A 154 0.57 -3.12 -5.15
C GLY A 154 0.91 -1.63 -5.07
N LEU A 155 1.24 -1.00 -6.20
CA LEU A 155 1.53 0.43 -6.27
C LEU A 155 0.32 1.31 -5.95
N ILE A 156 -0.87 0.94 -6.42
CA ILE A 156 -2.12 1.66 -6.13
C ILE A 156 -2.40 1.63 -4.62
N TYR A 157 -2.37 0.45 -3.98
CA TYR A 157 -2.58 0.34 -2.54
C TYR A 157 -1.50 1.08 -1.74
N LYS A 158 -0.24 1.08 -2.22
CA LYS A 158 0.84 1.89 -1.63
C LYS A 158 0.51 3.38 -1.66
N LYS A 159 -0.04 3.89 -2.78
CA LYS A 159 -0.50 5.29 -2.91
C LYS A 159 -1.69 5.60 -2.01
N MET A 160 -2.57 4.62 -1.80
CA MET A 160 -3.71 4.72 -0.86
C MET A 160 -3.31 4.51 0.62
N ASN A 161 -2.01 4.35 0.92
CA ASN A 161 -1.49 4.06 2.26
C ASN A 161 -2.00 2.76 2.91
N ASP A 162 -2.53 1.83 2.11
CA ASP A 162 -2.92 0.48 2.55
C ASP A 162 -1.74 -0.48 2.36
N ILE A 163 -0.80 -0.41 3.30
CA ILE A 163 0.45 -1.17 3.25
C ILE A 163 0.21 -2.69 3.23
N LYS A 164 -0.82 -3.17 3.91
CA LYS A 164 -1.14 -4.61 3.99
C LYS A 164 -1.50 -5.15 2.61
N ASN A 165 -2.42 -4.49 1.92
CA ASN A 165 -2.81 -4.92 0.58
C ASN A 165 -1.70 -4.64 -0.45
N ALA A 166 -0.96 -3.54 -0.32
CA ALA A 166 0.21 -3.27 -1.16
C ALA A 166 1.21 -4.42 -1.13
N LEU A 167 1.57 -4.87 0.08
CA LEU A 167 2.51 -5.98 0.27
C LEU A 167 1.96 -7.30 -0.28
N LYS A 168 0.67 -7.60 -0.03
CA LYS A 168 0.00 -8.81 -0.53
C LYS A 168 0.16 -8.93 -2.06
N TYR A 169 -0.16 -7.87 -2.80
CA TYR A 169 -0.15 -7.91 -4.26
C TYR A 169 1.27 -7.87 -4.86
N MET A 170 2.21 -7.18 -4.22
CA MET A 170 3.62 -7.24 -4.63
C MET A 170 4.24 -8.62 -4.43
N ILE A 171 3.91 -9.31 -3.32
CA ILE A 171 4.34 -10.70 -3.09
C ILE A 171 3.74 -11.64 -4.15
N GLN A 172 2.46 -11.46 -4.52
CA GLN A 172 1.83 -12.26 -5.58
C GLN A 172 2.53 -12.06 -6.93
N ALA A 173 2.86 -10.82 -7.30
CA ALA A 173 3.67 -10.54 -8.49
C ALA A 173 5.03 -11.26 -8.44
N ARG A 174 5.70 -11.21 -7.28
CA ARG A 174 6.99 -11.88 -7.06
C ARG A 174 6.92 -13.40 -7.15
N GLN A 175 5.83 -14.01 -6.67
CA GLN A 175 5.62 -15.45 -6.76
C GLN A 175 5.46 -15.90 -8.21
N ILE A 176 4.68 -15.17 -9.01
CA ILE A 176 4.48 -15.51 -10.42
C ILE A 176 5.78 -15.35 -11.21
N ILE A 177 6.55 -14.28 -10.99
CA ILE A 177 7.81 -14.07 -11.73
C ILE A 177 8.91 -15.08 -11.35
N SER A 178 8.83 -15.68 -10.16
CA SER A 178 9.83 -16.66 -9.70
C SER A 178 9.85 -17.95 -10.53
N SER A 179 8.76 -18.26 -11.24
CA SER A 179 8.68 -19.44 -12.11
C SER A 179 9.13 -19.16 -13.55
N TRP A 180 9.64 -17.97 -13.86
CA TRP A 180 10.00 -17.56 -15.22
C TRP A 180 11.50 -17.65 -15.50
N PRO A 181 11.89 -17.89 -16.77
CA PRO A 181 13.28 -17.80 -17.20
C PRO A 181 13.86 -16.42 -16.86
N GLN A 182 15.04 -16.40 -16.24
CA GLN A 182 15.71 -15.16 -15.82
C GLN A 182 16.39 -14.47 -17.01
N ILE A 183 15.62 -13.71 -17.78
CA ILE A 183 16.13 -12.79 -18.80
C ILE A 183 16.26 -11.37 -18.22
N GLU A 184 17.07 -10.51 -18.86
CA GLU A 184 17.47 -9.20 -18.32
C GLU A 184 16.30 -8.31 -17.88
N ASP A 185 15.26 -8.19 -18.71
CA ASP A 185 14.05 -7.41 -18.38
C ASP A 185 13.32 -7.95 -17.14
N ILE A 186 13.26 -9.27 -17.00
CA ILE A 186 12.63 -9.96 -15.87
C ILE A 186 13.46 -9.77 -14.60
N ILE A 187 14.79 -9.78 -14.70
CA ILE A 187 15.70 -9.51 -13.57
C ILE A 187 15.51 -8.07 -13.08
N ASN A 188 15.47 -7.09 -13.99
CA ASN A 188 15.28 -5.68 -13.63
C ASN A 188 13.91 -5.44 -12.99
N PHE A 189 12.85 -6.04 -13.55
CA PHE A 189 11.52 -5.95 -12.97
C PHE A 189 11.43 -6.62 -11.60
N THR A 190 12.09 -7.77 -11.44
CA THR A 190 12.19 -8.48 -10.17
C THR A 190 12.87 -7.63 -9.09
N ARG A 191 13.99 -6.98 -9.42
CA ARG A 191 14.68 -6.04 -8.51
C ARG A 191 13.76 -4.90 -8.08
N MET A 192 13.01 -4.31 -9.02
CA MET A 192 12.05 -3.26 -8.71
C MET A 192 10.95 -3.74 -7.74
N ILE A 193 10.44 -4.96 -7.90
CA ILE A 193 9.48 -5.55 -6.95
C ILE A 193 10.14 -5.73 -5.58
N ASP A 194 11.33 -6.33 -5.53
CA ASP A 194 12.05 -6.61 -4.29
C ASP A 194 12.40 -5.33 -3.52
N ASP A 195 12.82 -4.26 -4.22
CA ASP A 195 13.06 -2.94 -3.63
C ASP A 195 11.79 -2.34 -3.03
N ASN A 196 10.64 -2.45 -3.73
CA ASN A 196 9.37 -1.96 -3.20
C ASN A 196 8.87 -2.79 -2.01
N ILE A 197 9.07 -4.11 -2.01
CA ILE A 197 8.76 -4.98 -0.87
C ILE A 197 9.62 -4.58 0.33
N ARG A 198 10.92 -4.35 0.12
CA ARG A 198 11.83 -3.89 1.18
C ARG A 198 11.40 -2.54 1.73
N ASP A 199 11.10 -1.56 0.87
CA ASP A 199 10.62 -0.24 1.30
C ASP A 199 9.29 -0.31 2.08
N LEU A 200 8.41 -1.25 1.76
CA LEU A 200 7.16 -1.47 2.50
C LEU A 200 7.38 -2.19 3.84
N ARG A 201 8.36 -3.10 3.93
CA ARG A 201 8.70 -3.84 5.16
C ARG A 201 9.57 -3.02 6.12
N GLU A 202 10.42 -2.18 5.56
CA GLU A 202 11.35 -1.31 6.27
C GLU A 202 11.16 0.11 5.73
N PRO A 203 10.10 0.83 6.16
CA PRO A 203 9.91 2.20 5.74
C PRO A 203 11.19 2.99 6.05
N LYS A 204 11.86 3.47 5.00
CA LYS A 204 13.01 4.38 5.16
C LYS A 204 12.52 5.56 6.00
N LEU A 205 13.11 5.71 7.18
CA LEU A 205 12.86 6.83 8.08
C LEU A 205 13.46 8.09 7.43
N VAL A 206 12.74 8.68 6.47
CA VAL A 206 13.13 9.96 5.88
C VAL A 206 12.57 11.04 6.80
N VAL A 207 13.21 11.22 7.95
CA VAL A 207 13.03 12.43 8.74
C VAL A 207 13.74 13.52 7.95
N GLN A 208 12.98 14.44 7.35
CA GLN A 208 13.60 15.64 6.79
C GLN A 208 14.40 16.32 7.91
N PRO A 209 15.61 16.81 7.65
CA PRO A 209 16.37 17.54 8.66
C PRO A 209 15.54 18.76 9.08
N VAL A 210 15.05 18.73 10.31
CA VAL A 210 14.31 19.83 10.91
C VAL A 210 15.34 20.72 11.59
N TYR A 211 15.40 21.98 11.19
CA TYR A 211 16.30 22.96 11.79
C TYR A 211 15.57 23.86 12.79
N PRO A 212 16.24 24.39 13.81
CA PRO A 212 15.67 25.41 14.69
C PRO A 212 15.28 26.65 13.89
N ARG A 213 14.11 27.22 14.17
CA ARG A 213 13.71 28.51 13.60
C ARG A 213 14.49 29.64 14.29
N PRO A 214 14.70 30.79 13.63
CA PRO A 214 15.34 31.94 14.26
C PRO A 214 14.61 32.36 15.54
N GLY A 215 15.31 32.39 16.68
CA GLY A 215 14.73 32.71 17.98
C GLY A 215 13.94 31.58 18.66
N GLU A 216 13.86 30.40 18.04
CA GLU A 216 13.27 29.21 18.66
C GLU A 216 14.19 28.69 19.76
N SER A 217 13.67 28.52 20.97
CA SER A 217 14.44 27.88 22.04
C SER A 217 14.68 26.41 21.71
N ASP A 218 15.78 25.83 22.18
CA ASP A 218 16.08 24.39 21.99
C ASP A 218 14.91 23.49 22.42
N ILE A 219 14.16 23.94 23.43
CA ILE A 219 13.00 23.24 23.96
C ILE A 219 11.82 23.30 22.99
N ASP A 220 11.57 24.45 22.37
CA ASP A 220 10.48 24.62 21.41
C ASP A 220 10.81 23.95 20.07
N PHE A 221 12.09 23.95 19.69
CA PHE A 221 12.60 23.16 18.58
C PHE A 221 12.39 21.66 18.82
N SER A 222 12.78 21.15 19.99
CA SER A 222 12.59 19.75 20.36
C SER A 222 11.10 19.36 20.37
N ARG A 223 10.21 20.22 20.90
CA ARG A 223 8.75 20.04 20.85
C ARG A 223 8.23 19.86 19.45
N ARG A 224 8.58 20.80 18.57
CA ARG A 224 8.13 20.81 17.19
C ARG A 224 8.67 19.60 16.43
N PHE A 225 9.94 19.27 16.61
CA PHE A 225 10.56 18.10 16.00
C PHE A 225 9.86 16.79 16.41
N THR A 226 9.58 16.61 17.70
CA THR A 226 8.86 15.42 18.21
C THR A 226 7.44 15.34 17.67
N LEU A 227 6.73 16.48 17.59
CA LEU A 227 5.39 16.57 17.00
C LEU A 227 5.42 16.26 15.50
N GLU A 228 6.40 16.78 14.75
CA GLU A 228 6.54 16.53 13.31
C GLU A 228 6.86 15.05 13.04
N ILE A 229 7.76 14.42 13.81
CA ILE A 229 8.03 12.97 13.74
C ILE A 229 6.77 12.17 14.10
N ALA A 230 6.07 12.56 15.17
CA ALA A 230 4.87 11.87 15.61
C ALA A 230 3.73 11.95 14.58
N GLN A 231 3.52 13.13 14.01
CA GLN A 231 2.55 13.36 12.93
C GLN A 231 2.93 12.58 11.68
N PHE A 232 4.22 12.58 11.31
CA PHE A 232 4.72 11.78 10.20
C PHE A 232 4.46 10.28 10.42
N ASN A 233 4.78 9.75 11.60
CA ASN A 233 4.55 8.35 11.93
C ASN A 233 3.07 7.97 11.99
N ALA A 234 2.22 8.89 12.47
CA ALA A 234 0.76 8.71 12.49
C ALA A 234 0.17 8.73 11.07
N GLN A 235 0.58 9.67 10.22
CA GLN A 235 0.17 9.73 8.80
C GLN A 235 0.59 8.48 8.02
N ARG A 236 1.77 7.92 8.34
CA ARG A 236 2.29 6.70 7.70
C ARG A 236 1.78 5.41 8.33
N GLY A 237 0.99 5.46 9.40
CA GLY A 237 0.46 4.29 10.10
C GLY A 237 1.52 3.43 10.80
N ILE A 238 2.74 3.95 10.97
CA ILE A 238 3.89 3.22 11.55
C ILE A 238 3.74 3.16 13.07
N LEU A 239 3.23 4.24 13.69
CA LEU A 239 2.92 4.34 15.12
C LEU A 239 1.65 5.16 15.29
N GLN A 240 0.63 4.60 15.95
CA GLN A 240 -0.52 5.39 16.40
C GLN A 240 -0.06 6.30 17.54
N PHE A 241 0.13 7.59 17.23
CA PHE A 241 0.42 8.63 18.21
C PHE A 241 -0.88 9.15 18.81
N ASP A 242 -1.02 9.03 20.12
CA ASP A 242 -2.18 9.53 20.85
C ASP A 242 -1.88 10.93 21.39
N VAL A 243 -2.39 11.94 20.67
CA VAL A 243 -2.25 13.36 21.04
C VAL A 243 -2.94 13.65 22.37
N SER A 244 -4.07 12.99 22.65
CA SER A 244 -4.81 13.17 23.89
C SER A 244 -4.00 12.66 25.08
N GLU A 245 -3.38 11.49 24.92
CA GLU A 245 -2.47 10.92 25.91
C GLU A 245 -1.32 11.89 26.17
N PHE A 246 -0.65 12.41 25.15
CA PHE A 246 0.50 13.33 25.29
C PHE A 246 0.22 14.59 26.15
N THR A 247 -1.06 14.91 26.39
CA THR A 247 -1.52 16.07 27.16
C THR A 247 -2.18 15.73 28.50
N ARG A 248 -2.24 14.46 28.91
CA ARG A 248 -2.79 14.05 30.22
C ARG A 248 -1.76 14.23 31.33
N LEU A 249 -2.17 14.42 32.59
CA LEU A 249 -1.32 14.40 33.81
C LEU A 249 -0.86 12.99 34.26
N PRO A 250 0.32 12.85 34.92
CA PRO A 250 0.84 11.54 35.29
C PRO A 250 0.23 11.18 36.65
N LEU A 251 -0.42 10.02 36.72
CA LEU A 251 -1.04 9.58 37.97
C LEU A 251 -0.06 8.73 38.78
N LYS A 252 0.57 9.35 39.77
CA LYS A 252 1.47 8.65 40.70
C LYS A 252 0.79 7.50 41.46
N ALA A 253 -0.53 7.58 41.66
CA ALA A 253 -1.32 6.51 42.27
C ALA A 253 -1.29 5.20 41.46
N THR A 254 -0.99 5.24 40.16
CA THR A 254 -0.93 4.05 39.30
C THR A 254 0.26 3.15 39.63
N GLU A 255 1.32 3.68 40.26
CA GLU A 255 2.48 2.89 40.70
C GLU A 255 2.10 1.83 41.76
N TYR A 256 1.11 2.10 42.61
CA TYR A 256 0.62 1.14 43.60
C TYR A 256 -0.11 -0.07 43.00
N LEU A 257 -0.52 0.03 41.73
CA LEU A 257 -1.18 -1.06 41.00
C LEU A 257 -0.18 -2.00 40.31
N VAL A 258 1.11 -1.67 40.33
CA VAL A 258 2.15 -2.43 39.65
C VAL A 258 2.54 -3.66 40.48
N THR A 259 2.02 -4.81 40.08
CA THR A 259 2.45 -6.10 40.64
C THR A 259 3.76 -6.58 40.01
N PRO A 260 4.51 -7.51 40.64
CA PRO A 260 5.69 -8.12 40.04
C PRO A 260 5.42 -8.79 38.69
N ALA A 261 4.21 -9.34 38.49
CA ALA A 261 3.81 -9.95 37.23
C ALA A 261 3.67 -8.90 36.11
N ILE A 262 3.01 -7.76 36.41
CA ILE A 262 2.87 -6.63 35.48
C ILE A 262 4.24 -6.06 35.13
N LEU A 263 5.08 -5.85 36.15
CA LEU A 263 6.43 -5.33 35.99
C LEU A 263 7.28 -6.21 35.06
N ASN A 264 7.34 -7.51 35.34
CA ASN A 264 8.08 -8.46 34.50
C ASN A 264 7.51 -8.53 33.08
N LYS A 265 6.19 -8.44 32.91
CA LYS A 265 5.57 -8.49 31.58
C LYS A 265 5.99 -7.30 30.71
N VAL A 266 5.86 -6.08 31.23
CA VAL A 266 6.24 -4.86 30.49
C VAL A 266 7.75 -4.83 30.24
N TYR A 267 8.56 -5.20 31.23
CA TYR A 267 10.01 -5.31 31.05
C TYR A 267 10.39 -6.30 29.95
N ASN A 268 9.85 -7.53 29.98
CA ASN A 268 10.19 -8.55 28.98
C ASN A 268 9.78 -8.12 27.57
N CYS A 269 8.63 -7.44 27.44
CA CYS A 269 8.21 -6.84 26.17
C CYS A 269 9.21 -5.79 25.68
N LEU A 270 9.64 -4.86 26.55
CA LEU A 270 10.64 -3.85 26.22
C LEU A 270 12.00 -4.50 25.87
N TYR A 271 12.46 -5.46 26.66
CA TYR A 271 13.71 -6.17 26.42
C TYR A 271 13.68 -6.90 25.07
N ASN A 272 12.58 -7.58 24.75
CA ASN A 272 12.39 -8.26 23.47
C ASN A 272 12.41 -7.27 22.29
N GLU A 273 11.74 -6.12 22.44
CA GLU A 273 11.74 -5.05 21.44
C GLU A 273 13.16 -4.52 21.18
N LEU A 274 13.97 -4.35 22.24
CA LEU A 274 15.32 -3.84 22.12
C LEU A 274 16.31 -4.87 21.57
N SER A 275 16.24 -6.11 22.06
CA SER A 275 17.13 -7.22 21.66
C SER A 275 16.89 -7.68 20.22
N LYS A 276 15.64 -7.71 19.75
CA LYS A 276 15.30 -8.09 18.37
C LYS A 276 15.54 -6.98 17.35
N ASN A 277 16.19 -5.89 17.74
CA ASN A 277 16.40 -4.71 16.91
C ASN A 277 15.07 -4.13 16.37
N GLY A 278 14.07 -4.04 17.25
CA GLY A 278 12.78 -3.43 16.96
C GLY A 278 12.89 -1.94 16.61
N LEU A 279 11.76 -1.31 16.34
CA LEU A 279 11.73 0.07 15.83
C LEU A 279 12.43 1.04 16.78
N MET A 280 12.18 0.91 18.09
CA MET A 280 12.81 1.77 19.10
C MET A 280 14.33 1.59 19.18
N ALA A 281 14.83 0.35 19.09
CA ALA A 281 16.27 0.06 19.09
C ALA A 281 16.98 0.70 17.89
N ARG A 282 16.35 0.63 16.71
CA ARG A 282 16.88 1.22 15.48
C ARG A 282 16.96 2.74 15.56
N ILE A 283 15.91 3.39 16.05
CA ILE A 283 15.90 4.86 16.20
C ILE A 283 16.97 5.29 17.22
N ALA A 284 17.05 4.60 18.37
CA ALA A 284 18.02 4.91 19.42
C ALA A 284 19.48 4.82 18.95
N ARG A 285 19.81 3.86 18.08
CA ARG A 285 21.16 3.72 17.50
C ARG A 285 21.52 4.83 16.51
N LEU A 286 20.52 5.42 15.85
CA LEU A 286 20.72 6.46 14.84
C LEU A 286 20.70 7.88 15.43
N ALA A 287 19.87 8.12 16.45
CA ALA A 287 19.53 9.46 16.92
C ALA A 287 20.37 9.95 18.12
N ILE A 288 21.38 9.20 18.58
CA ILE A 288 22.14 9.41 19.84
C ILE A 288 21.24 9.21 21.08
N GLU A 289 20.05 9.81 21.10
CA GLU A 289 19.00 9.67 22.10
C GLU A 289 17.63 9.65 21.40
N SER A 290 16.70 8.83 21.87
CA SER A 290 15.32 8.77 21.38
C SER A 290 14.34 8.94 22.51
N GLN A 291 13.24 9.64 22.25
CA GLN A 291 12.22 9.97 23.24
C GLN A 291 10.91 9.29 22.89
N PHE A 292 10.19 8.81 23.91
CA PHE A 292 8.89 8.16 23.74
C PHE A 292 7.99 8.34 24.96
N ILE A 293 6.69 8.12 24.75
CA ILE A 293 5.67 8.03 25.81
C ILE A 293 5.12 6.60 25.91
N ALA A 294 4.48 6.26 27.03
CA ALA A 294 3.99 4.91 27.28
C ALA A 294 2.95 4.41 26.26
N ALA A 295 2.08 5.29 25.75
CA ALA A 295 1.12 4.91 24.70
C ALA A 295 1.81 4.49 23.39
N GLN A 296 2.92 5.14 23.03
CA GLN A 296 3.69 4.74 21.85
C GLN A 296 4.26 3.34 22.03
N ILE A 297 4.82 3.02 23.21
CA ILE A 297 5.30 1.66 23.52
C ILE A 297 4.17 0.65 23.42
N LYS A 298 3.02 0.93 24.05
CA LYS A 298 1.85 0.03 24.01
C LYS A 298 1.44 -0.30 22.58
N ASN A 299 1.41 0.69 21.71
CA ASN A 299 1.01 0.51 20.32
C ASN A 299 2.08 -0.15 19.46
N SER A 300 3.35 0.04 19.79
CA SER A 300 4.50 -0.53 19.05
C SER A 300 4.67 -2.02 19.32
N ILE A 301 4.44 -2.46 20.56
CA ILE A 301 4.69 -3.84 20.98
C ILE A 301 3.38 -4.62 21.00
N LEU A 302 3.24 -5.57 20.06
CA LEU A 302 2.01 -6.35 19.85
C LEU A 302 1.47 -6.99 21.15
N GLU A 303 2.37 -7.53 21.97
CA GLU A 303 2.04 -8.21 23.22
C GLU A 303 1.46 -7.27 24.28
N LEU A 304 1.88 -6.00 24.28
CA LEU A 304 1.31 -4.95 25.15
C LEU A 304 -0.01 -4.46 24.58
N LYS A 305 -0.10 -4.31 23.25
CA LYS A 305 -1.31 -3.89 22.54
C LYS A 305 -2.50 -4.84 22.78
N GLN A 306 -2.25 -6.14 22.72
CA GLN A 306 -3.27 -7.18 22.93
C GLN A 306 -3.71 -7.30 24.39
N ASN A 307 -2.95 -6.75 25.33
CA ASN A 307 -3.27 -6.83 26.75
C ASN A 307 -4.12 -5.62 27.18
N SER A 308 -5.42 -5.85 27.37
CA SER A 308 -6.38 -4.82 27.78
C SER A 308 -6.08 -4.23 29.16
N ILE A 309 -5.46 -5.01 30.06
CA ILE A 309 -5.11 -4.60 31.43
C ILE A 309 -3.95 -3.60 31.41
N LEU A 310 -3.00 -3.75 30.48
CA LEU A 310 -1.82 -2.89 30.38
C LEU A 310 -2.17 -1.56 29.72
N THR A 311 -2.77 -0.65 30.47
CA THR A 311 -3.02 0.72 30.02
C THR A 311 -1.72 1.49 29.82
N PRO A 312 -1.68 2.53 28.97
CA PRO A 312 -0.52 3.42 28.87
C PRO A 312 -0.07 3.96 30.23
N MET A 313 -1.00 4.31 31.12
CA MET A 313 -0.69 4.75 32.49
C MET A 313 0.02 3.67 33.32
N LEU A 314 -0.42 2.42 33.21
CA LEU A 314 0.22 1.31 33.93
C LEU A 314 1.61 1.01 33.37
N ILE A 315 1.80 1.15 32.05
CA ILE A 315 3.12 1.03 31.41
C ILE A 315 4.04 2.17 31.86
N GLU A 316 3.55 3.42 31.89
CA GLU A 316 4.28 4.59 32.42
C GLU A 316 4.74 4.36 33.86
N ALA A 317 3.84 3.87 34.73
CA ALA A 317 4.16 3.54 36.10
C ALA A 317 5.23 2.44 36.20
N VAL A 318 5.16 1.39 35.38
CA VAL A 318 6.18 0.33 35.36
C VAL A 318 7.53 0.87 34.93
N LEU A 319 7.59 1.64 33.84
CA LEU A 319 8.84 2.20 33.33
C LEU A 319 9.47 3.15 34.35
N THR A 320 8.64 3.94 35.03
CA THR A 320 9.08 4.77 36.16
C THR A 320 9.73 3.92 37.24
N ILE A 321 9.06 2.87 37.70
CA ILE A 321 9.58 1.97 38.76
C ILE A 321 10.92 1.33 38.33
N ILE A 322 11.01 0.88 37.07
CA ILE A 322 12.23 0.27 36.53
C ILE A 322 13.40 1.27 36.57
N ILE A 323 13.15 2.52 36.16
CA ILE A 323 14.18 3.57 36.10
C ILE A 323 14.55 4.07 37.50
N ASP A 324 13.58 4.40 38.34
CA ASP A 324 13.80 4.99 39.67
C ASP A 324 14.51 4.06 40.64
N ARG A 325 14.20 2.77 40.57
CA ARG A 325 14.82 1.79 41.46
C ARG A 325 16.23 1.41 41.01
N GLN A 326 16.68 1.90 39.85
CA GLN A 326 17.91 1.45 39.18
C GLN A 326 18.07 -0.07 39.27
N ASP A 327 16.95 -0.78 39.07
CA ASP A 327 16.84 -2.19 39.40
C ASP A 327 17.68 -3.01 38.42
N LYS A 328 17.86 -4.30 38.72
CA LYS A 328 18.52 -5.31 37.87
C LYS A 328 18.05 -5.25 36.41
N TYR A 329 16.83 -4.78 36.16
CA TYR A 329 16.24 -4.57 34.84
C TYR A 329 16.98 -3.52 34.01
N CYS A 330 17.26 -2.33 34.55
CA CYS A 330 18.00 -1.27 33.85
C CYS A 330 19.45 -1.70 33.60
N GLN A 331 20.07 -2.32 34.60
CA GLN A 331 21.44 -2.81 34.50
C GLN A 331 21.55 -3.89 33.41
N LYS A 332 20.59 -4.81 33.36
CA LYS A 332 20.53 -5.85 32.32
C LYS A 332 20.35 -5.28 30.91
N LEU A 333 19.51 -4.25 30.72
CA LEU A 333 19.38 -3.57 29.41
C LEU A 333 20.68 -2.91 28.97
N LYS A 334 21.42 -2.32 29.93
CA LYS A 334 22.71 -1.68 29.67
C LYS A 334 23.79 -2.70 29.33
N ASP A 335 23.96 -3.70 30.19
CA ASP A 335 25.06 -4.66 30.10
C ASP A 335 24.89 -5.65 28.95
N GLU A 336 23.65 -6.12 28.70
CA GLU A 336 23.41 -7.14 27.66
C GLU A 336 23.08 -6.54 26.29
N LEU A 337 22.41 -5.38 26.25
CA LEU A 337 21.91 -4.80 24.99
C LEU A 337 22.54 -3.47 24.62
N GLY A 338 23.37 -2.87 25.49
CA GLY A 338 23.99 -1.56 25.24
C GLY A 338 23.01 -0.40 25.27
N PHE A 339 21.87 -0.53 25.95
CA PHE A 339 20.86 0.53 26.03
C PHE A 339 20.70 1.07 27.45
N GLU A 340 20.63 2.39 27.55
CA GLU A 340 20.29 3.07 28.79
C GLU A 340 18.93 3.76 28.65
N ILE A 341 18.07 3.54 29.63
CA ILE A 341 16.73 4.14 29.71
C ILE A 341 16.65 5.08 30.91
N PHE A 342 15.99 6.21 30.72
CA PHE A 342 15.76 7.20 31.77
C PHE A 342 14.50 8.01 31.43
N TYR A 343 14.04 8.86 32.34
CA TYR A 343 12.94 9.78 32.08
C TYR A 343 13.30 11.18 32.55
N THR A 344 12.52 12.18 32.12
CA THR A 344 12.68 13.55 32.59
C THR A 344 11.37 14.17 33.02
N ASP A 345 11.32 14.59 34.30
CA ASP A 345 10.23 15.39 34.86
C ASP A 345 10.52 16.90 34.72
N CYS A 346 11.77 17.28 34.44
CA CYS A 346 12.20 18.68 34.28
C CYS A 346 11.96 19.24 32.87
N SER A 347 11.26 18.49 32.03
CA SER A 347 10.93 18.96 30.71
C SER A 347 9.69 19.85 30.78
N LYS A 348 9.59 20.87 29.92
CA LYS A 348 8.34 21.66 29.77
C LYS A 348 7.13 20.79 29.34
N PHE A 349 7.30 19.47 29.20
CA PHE A 349 6.24 18.49 28.93
C PHE A 349 5.60 17.92 30.20
N HIS A 350 6.25 18.00 31.37
CA HIS A 350 5.61 17.65 32.64
C HIS A 350 4.39 18.56 32.93
N GLN A 351 4.39 19.79 32.40
CA GLN A 351 3.25 20.70 32.42
C GLN A 351 2.05 20.18 31.59
N ASN A 352 2.33 19.43 30.53
CA ASN A 352 1.33 18.70 29.74
C ASN A 352 1.06 17.32 30.33
N GLY A 353 1.75 16.97 31.41
CA GLY A 353 1.37 15.89 32.25
C GLY A 353 1.85 14.49 31.87
N VAL A 354 2.57 14.30 30.79
CA VAL A 354 3.09 12.97 30.47
C VAL A 354 4.55 12.90 30.81
N ARG A 355 4.95 11.78 31.41
CA ARG A 355 6.36 11.48 31.60
C ARG A 355 6.96 11.05 30.27
N VAL A 356 7.96 11.80 29.83
CA VAL A 356 8.74 11.47 28.63
C VAL A 356 9.89 10.57 29.04
N PHE A 357 9.92 9.39 28.46
CA PHE A 357 11.00 8.43 28.60
C PHE A 357 11.99 8.62 27.46
N LYS A 358 13.24 8.31 27.76
CA LYS A 358 14.38 8.47 26.88
C LYS A 358 15.16 7.17 26.85
N ILE A 359 15.64 6.80 25.67
CA ILE A 359 16.54 5.68 25.46
C ILE A 359 17.73 6.14 24.63
N ARG A 360 18.93 5.74 25.04
CA ARG A 360 20.16 5.98 24.28
C ARG A 360 20.96 4.70 24.14
N HIS A 361 21.61 4.56 22.99
CA HIS A 361 22.57 3.47 22.80
C HIS A 361 23.92 3.90 23.38
N VAL A 362 24.40 3.17 24.38
CA VAL A 362 25.72 3.36 24.95
C VAL A 362 26.70 2.70 23.98
N LYS A 363 27.40 3.50 23.15
CA LYS A 363 28.57 2.98 22.42
C LYS A 363 29.53 2.46 23.48
N SER A 364 29.91 1.18 23.41
CA SER A 364 31.06 0.70 24.17
C SER A 364 32.20 1.65 23.86
N SER A 365 32.71 2.37 24.86
CA SER A 365 33.98 3.04 24.74
C SER A 365 35.00 1.96 24.38
N ASP A 366 35.52 2.01 23.15
CA ASP A 366 36.64 1.18 22.74
C ASP A 366 37.75 1.36 23.78
N HIS A 367 38.05 0.27 24.49
CA HIS A 367 39.28 0.11 25.26
C HIS A 367 40.29 -0.63 24.40
#